data_AF-A0A137QPM1-F1
#
_entry.id   AF-A0A137QPM1-F1
#
_cell.length_a   1.000
_cell.length_b   1.000
_cell.length_c   1.000
_cell.angle_alpha   90.00
_cell.angle_beta   90.00
_cell.angle_gamma   90.00
#
_symmetry.space_group_name_H-M   'P 1'
#
loop_
_entity.id
_entity.type
_entity.pdbx_description
1 polymer ?
#
loop_
_entity_poly.entity_id
_entity_poly.type
_entity_poly.pdbx_seq_one_letter_code
_entity_poly.pdbx_strand_id
1 'polypeptide(L)'
;MPWLEEHNPKINWKEHTLKIQTPTQQYEELLETISNECLLIEDHNEELNIKMNTAMKLAQKYTKQQPDNSELIIPHKYHHYLSIFSDKHAKQFPPAQKWDHQIELLPSFELKAFLNYKLTPKEMEELDKFLNKNLEKKYIQPSKSPMASPFFFVEKKDRKL
;
A
#
# COMPACT_ATOMS: atom_id res chain seq x y z
N MET A 1 9.39 13.23 27.11
CA MET A 1 8.75 12.55 25.96
C MET A 1 7.46 13.30 25.71
N PRO A 2 7.35 14.11 24.64
CA PRO A 2 6.28 15.10 24.49
C PRO A 2 4.86 14.54 24.66
N TRP A 3 4.64 13.31 24.20
CA TRP A 3 3.35 12.63 24.31
C TRP A 3 2.94 12.27 25.75
N LEU A 4 3.89 11.84 26.59
CA LEU A 4 3.65 11.52 28.01
C LEU A 4 3.34 12.78 28.82
N GLU A 5 3.97 13.90 28.46
CA GLU A 5 3.73 15.21 29.05
C GLU A 5 2.35 15.75 28.67
N GLU A 6 1.93 15.55 27.41
CA GLU A 6 0.62 15.97 26.90
C GLU A 6 -0.55 15.19 27.52
N HIS A 7 -0.43 13.87 27.63
CA HIS A 7 -1.54 13.00 28.07
C HIS A 7 -1.53 12.69 29.57
N ASN A 8 -0.43 13.07 30.26
CA ASN A 8 -0.18 12.94 31.69
C ASN A 8 -0.89 11.74 32.36
N PRO A 9 -0.59 10.50 31.93
CA PRO A 9 -1.33 9.34 32.39
C PRO A 9 -1.00 9.02 33.85
N LYS A 10 -2.00 8.51 34.58
CA LYS A 10 -1.81 8.03 35.95
C LYS A 10 -1.26 6.61 35.90
N ILE A 11 0.01 6.46 36.26
CA ILE A 11 0.70 5.16 36.30
C ILE A 11 0.65 4.60 37.72
N ASN A 12 0.11 3.40 37.88
CA ASN A 12 0.21 2.62 39.10
C ASN A 12 1.25 1.51 38.90
N TRP A 13 2.43 1.71 39.49
CA TRP A 13 3.56 0.79 39.36
C TRP A 13 3.39 -0.53 40.11
N LYS A 14 2.55 -0.59 41.16
CA LYS A 14 2.30 -1.84 41.91
C LYS A 14 1.37 -2.78 41.16
N GLU A 15 0.36 -2.22 40.51
CA GLU A 15 -0.63 -2.97 39.74
C GLU A 15 -0.26 -3.08 38.25
N HIS A 16 0.87 -2.51 37.84
CA HIS A 16 1.28 -2.36 36.44
C HIS A 16 0.17 -1.80 35.53
N THR A 17 -0.64 -0.88 36.05
CA THR A 17 -1.78 -0.29 35.32
C THR A 17 -1.50 1.16 34.95
N LEU A 18 -1.94 1.55 33.76
CA LEU A 18 -1.82 2.90 33.23
C LEU A 18 -3.21 3.41 32.87
N LYS A 19 -3.63 4.53 33.48
CA LYS A 19 -4.91 5.19 33.22
C LYS A 19 -4.68 6.48 32.47
N ILE A 20 -5.11 6.53 31.21
CA ILE A 20 -5.05 7.73 30.37
C ILE A 20 -6.37 8.48 30.53
N GLN A 21 -6.31 9.78 30.79
CA GLN A 21 -7.48 10.65 30.73
C GLN A 21 -7.61 11.15 29.29
N THR A 22 -8.37 10.45 28.46
CA THR A 22 -8.67 10.93 27.10
C THR A 22 -9.86 11.90 27.13
N PRO A 23 -9.90 12.94 26.28
CA PRO A 23 -11.11 13.73 26.08
C PRO A 23 -12.26 12.83 25.58
N THR A 24 -13.36 12.79 26.33
CA THR A 24 -14.52 11.90 26.12
C THR A 24 -15.14 12.02 24.73
N GLN A 25 -15.09 13.20 24.10
CA GLN A 25 -15.76 13.45 22.81
C GLN A 25 -15.15 12.67 21.63
N GLN A 26 -13.83 12.42 21.61
CA GLN A 26 -13.18 11.76 20.47
C GLN A 26 -13.44 10.25 20.42
N TYR A 27 -13.80 9.64 21.56
CA TYR A 27 -13.99 8.19 21.66
C TYR A 27 -15.46 7.79 21.51
N GLU A 28 -16.41 8.62 21.94
CA GLU A 28 -17.84 8.32 21.78
C GLU A 28 -18.26 8.27 20.29
N GLU A 29 -17.74 9.18 19.46
CA GLU A 29 -17.96 9.17 18.01
C GLU A 29 -17.37 7.89 17.33
N LEU A 30 -16.24 7.40 17.86
CA LEU A 30 -15.62 6.15 17.42
C LEU A 30 -16.42 4.91 17.88
N LEU A 31 -16.96 4.91 19.09
CA LEU A 31 -17.73 3.78 19.65
C LEU A 31 -19.12 3.63 19.02
N GLU A 32 -19.83 4.73 18.75
CA GLU A 32 -21.11 4.69 18.01
C GLU A 32 -20.91 4.09 16.61
N THR A 33 -19.78 4.36 15.97
CA THR A 33 -19.42 3.80 14.65
C THR A 33 -19.02 2.31 14.72
N ILE A 34 -18.59 1.82 15.88
CA ILE A 34 -18.18 0.42 16.10
C ILE A 34 -19.38 -0.47 16.44
N SER A 35 -20.47 0.09 16.96
CA SER A 35 -21.69 -0.64 17.29
C SER A 35 -22.48 -1.05 16.04
N ASN A 36 -22.08 -2.18 15.46
CA ASN A 36 -22.90 -3.11 14.66
C ASN A 36 -23.97 -2.50 13.74
N GLU A 37 -23.58 -2.20 12.51
CA GLU A 37 -24.52 -2.18 11.40
C GLU A 37 -23.90 -2.91 10.19
N CYS A 38 -24.44 -4.11 9.90
CA CYS A 38 -24.29 -4.76 8.61
C CYS A 38 -25.16 -3.99 7.61
N LEU A 39 -24.54 -3.16 6.77
CA LEU A 39 -25.26 -2.53 5.67
C LEU A 39 -25.42 -3.57 4.56
N LEU A 40 -26.65 -4.05 4.38
CA LEU A 40 -27.04 -4.80 3.19
C LEU A 40 -26.99 -3.82 2.02
N ILE A 41 -26.08 -4.06 1.07
CA ILE A 41 -26.09 -3.36 -0.20
C ILE A 41 -27.00 -4.17 -1.12
N GLU A 42 -28.26 -3.74 -1.23
CA GLU A 42 -29.14 -4.18 -2.31
C GLU A 42 -28.76 -3.38 -3.57
N ASP A 43 -27.87 -3.94 -4.40
CA ASP A 43 -28.14 -3.93 -5.84
C ASP A 43 -27.23 -4.92 -6.60
N HIS A 44 -27.91 -5.88 -7.24
CA HIS A 44 -27.49 -6.81 -8.29
C HIS A 44 -26.31 -7.79 -8.07
N ASN A 45 -26.69 -9.04 -7.79
CA ASN A 45 -26.07 -10.32 -8.18
C ASN A 45 -24.56 -10.51 -7.99
N GLU A 46 -24.14 -10.63 -6.73
CA GLU A 46 -23.22 -11.66 -6.21
C GLU A 46 -23.06 -11.37 -4.71
N GLU A 47 -23.62 -12.21 -3.84
CA GLU A 47 -23.51 -12.06 -2.37
C GLU A 47 -22.07 -12.30 -1.90
N LEU A 48 -21.22 -11.28 -2.05
CA LEU A 48 -19.93 -11.24 -1.36
C LEU A 48 -20.20 -10.96 0.11
N ASN A 49 -20.12 -12.00 0.94
CA ASN A 49 -20.15 -11.88 2.40
C ASN A 49 -18.84 -11.23 2.91
N ILE A 50 -18.68 -9.92 2.66
CA ILE A 50 -17.54 -9.15 3.15
C ILE A 50 -17.89 -8.66 4.54
N LYS A 51 -17.35 -9.34 5.57
CA LYS A 51 -17.29 -8.75 6.91
C LYS A 51 -16.32 -7.57 6.89
N MET A 52 -16.80 -6.40 6.50
CA MET A 52 -16.00 -5.17 6.55
C MET A 52 -15.94 -4.71 8.00
N ASN A 53 -14.75 -4.80 8.59
CA ASN A 53 -14.53 -4.19 9.90
C ASN A 53 -14.59 -2.65 9.79
N THR A 54 -14.78 -1.99 10.92
CA THR A 54 -14.91 -0.52 10.98
C THR A 54 -13.70 0.19 10.37
N ALA A 55 -12.51 -0.38 10.51
CA ALA A 55 -11.29 0.16 9.89
C ALA A 55 -11.37 0.17 8.35
N MET A 56 -11.88 -0.89 7.71
CA MET A 56 -12.09 -0.94 6.26
C MET A 56 -13.15 0.07 5.81
N LYS A 57 -14.24 0.23 6.58
CA LYS A 57 -15.27 1.24 6.28
C LYS A 57 -14.73 2.67 6.39
N LEU A 58 -13.97 2.96 7.44
CA LEU A 58 -13.29 4.25 7.61
C LEU A 58 -12.35 4.51 6.44
N ALA A 59 -11.47 3.57 6.12
CA ALA A 59 -10.55 3.68 4.99
C ALA A 59 -11.27 3.99 3.67
N GLN A 60 -12.38 3.31 3.38
CA GLN A 60 -13.17 3.58 2.16
C GLN A 60 -13.83 4.96 2.14
N LYS A 61 -14.36 5.43 3.28
CA LYS A 61 -14.90 6.81 3.37
C LYS A 61 -13.82 7.85 3.07
N TYR A 62 -12.62 7.67 3.63
CA TYR A 62 -11.49 8.56 3.37
C TYR A 62 -10.99 8.47 1.92
N THR A 63 -10.98 7.30 1.28
CA THR A 63 -10.62 7.18 -0.15
C THR A 63 -11.59 7.93 -1.06
N LYS A 64 -12.90 7.95 -0.76
CA LYS A 64 -13.92 8.63 -1.59
C LYS A 64 -13.95 10.15 -1.39
N GLN A 65 -13.45 10.65 -0.27
CA GLN A 65 -13.52 12.07 0.10
C GLN A 65 -12.20 12.81 -0.09
N GLN A 66 -11.13 12.16 -0.57
CA GLN A 66 -9.82 12.80 -0.70
C GLN A 66 -9.89 14.02 -1.64
N PRO A 67 -9.72 15.25 -1.13
CA PRO A 67 -9.33 16.34 -2.01
C PRO A 67 -7.94 16.02 -2.57
N ASP A 68 -7.68 16.40 -3.82
CA ASP A 68 -6.40 16.18 -4.52
C ASP A 68 -5.21 16.95 -3.88
N ASN A 69 -5.46 17.66 -2.76
CA ASN A 69 -4.48 18.46 -2.05
C ASN A 69 -3.94 17.72 -0.81
N SER A 70 -2.73 17.17 -0.93
CA SER A 70 -2.00 16.48 0.13
C SER A 70 -1.74 17.34 1.38
N GLU A 71 -1.69 18.67 1.25
CA GLU A 71 -1.41 19.60 2.35
C GLU A 71 -2.54 19.69 3.39
N LEU A 72 -3.77 19.32 3.01
CA LEU A 72 -4.91 19.33 3.93
C LEU A 72 -5.01 18.05 4.77
N ILE A 73 -4.35 16.97 4.34
CA ILE A 73 -4.47 15.64 4.95
C ILE A 73 -3.28 15.37 5.89
N ILE A 74 -2.12 15.93 5.58
CA ILE A 74 -0.88 15.64 6.28
C ILE A 74 -0.74 16.59 7.48
N PRO A 75 -0.49 16.09 8.71
CA PRO A 75 -0.25 16.96 9.85
C PRO A 75 0.89 17.94 9.61
N HIS A 76 0.74 19.20 10.06
CA HIS A 76 1.69 20.30 9.81
C HIS A 76 3.15 19.96 10.14
N LYS A 77 3.39 19.13 11.18
CA LYS A 77 4.73 18.63 11.56
C LYS A 77 5.46 17.85 10.45
N TYR A 78 4.74 17.31 9.47
CA TYR A 78 5.30 16.56 8.35
C TYR A 78 5.27 17.34 7.03
N HIS A 79 4.88 18.62 7.03
CA HIS A 79 4.82 19.41 5.79
C HIS A 79 6.19 19.55 5.11
N HIS A 80 7.29 19.45 5.85
CA HIS A 80 8.63 19.42 5.25
C HIS A 80 8.87 18.18 4.34
N TYR A 81 8.06 17.13 4.49
CA TYR A 81 8.16 15.87 3.74
C TYR A 81 7.05 15.71 2.67
N LEU A 82 6.31 16.78 2.33
CA LEU A 82 5.21 16.71 1.35
C LEU A 82 5.63 16.08 0.03
N SER A 83 6.87 16.30 -0.41
CA SER A 83 7.43 15.70 -1.62
C SER A 83 7.42 14.16 -1.60
N ILE A 84 7.61 13.55 -0.43
CA ILE A 84 7.63 12.09 -0.24
C ILE A 84 6.22 11.50 -0.40
N PHE A 85 5.19 12.27 -0.06
CA PHE A 85 3.78 11.85 -0.18
C PHE A 85 3.20 12.08 -1.57
N SER A 86 3.98 12.64 -2.50
CA SER A 86 3.54 12.84 -3.88
C SER A 86 3.57 11.53 -4.68
N ASP A 87 2.42 11.14 -5.24
CA ASP A 87 2.30 9.97 -6.11
C ASP A 87 3.21 10.06 -7.36
N LYS A 88 3.50 11.28 -7.83
CA LYS A 88 4.43 11.50 -8.95
C LYS A 88 5.87 11.13 -8.57
N HIS A 89 6.33 11.57 -7.40
CA HIS A 89 7.67 11.26 -6.91
C HIS A 89 7.79 9.77 -6.52
N ALA A 90 6.73 9.18 -5.95
CA ALA A 90 6.69 7.76 -5.61
C ALA A 90 6.79 6.82 -6.83
N LYS A 91 6.43 7.31 -8.03
CA LYS A 91 6.51 6.56 -9.29
C LYS A 91 7.87 6.63 -10.00
N GLN A 92 8.87 7.29 -9.41
CA GLN A 92 10.21 7.43 -9.98
C GLN A 92 11.22 6.62 -9.16
N PHE A 93 12.23 6.07 -9.83
CA PHE A 93 13.35 5.47 -9.10
C PHE A 93 14.10 6.51 -8.29
N PRO A 94 14.57 6.17 -7.07
CA PRO A 94 15.49 7.03 -6.35
C PRO A 94 16.79 7.21 -7.14
N PRO A 95 17.53 8.30 -6.91
CA PRO A 95 18.87 8.45 -7.44
C PRO A 95 19.77 7.32 -6.93
N ALA A 96 20.72 6.88 -7.76
CA ALA A 96 21.67 5.83 -7.39
C ALA A 96 22.41 6.18 -6.10
N GLN A 97 22.51 5.20 -5.19
CA GLN A 97 23.13 5.36 -3.89
C GLN A 97 24.30 4.39 -3.71
N LYS A 98 25.14 4.66 -2.70
CA LYS A 98 26.24 3.76 -2.31
C LYS A 98 25.75 2.35 -1.95
N TRP A 99 24.49 2.23 -1.54
CA TRP A 99 23.88 1.01 -1.02
C TRP A 99 22.83 0.44 -1.99
N ASP A 100 22.99 0.67 -3.29
CA ASP A 100 22.12 0.06 -4.29
C ASP A 100 22.23 -1.47 -4.23
N HIS A 101 21.11 -2.15 -4.46
CA HIS A 101 21.08 -3.61 -4.38
C HIS A 101 21.93 -4.22 -5.50
N GLN A 102 22.99 -4.91 -5.11
CA GLN A 102 23.81 -5.73 -6.00
C GLN A 102 23.46 -7.21 -5.81
N ILE A 103 23.38 -7.94 -6.92
CA ILE A 103 23.26 -9.40 -6.94
C ILE A 103 24.65 -9.98 -7.16
N GLU A 104 25.23 -10.57 -6.11
CA GLU A 104 26.52 -11.26 -6.20
C GLU A 104 26.32 -12.68 -6.73
N LEU A 105 26.97 -13.00 -7.85
CA LEU A 105 26.92 -14.33 -8.45
C LEU A 105 27.98 -15.24 -7.82
N LEU A 106 27.62 -16.50 -7.60
CA LEU A 106 28.58 -17.52 -7.17
C LEU A 106 29.60 -17.79 -8.29
N PRO A 107 30.86 -18.12 -7.97
CA PRO A 107 31.89 -18.41 -8.98
C PRO A 107 31.55 -19.56 -9.94
N SER A 108 30.71 -20.50 -9.49
CA SER A 108 30.24 -21.65 -10.27
C SER A 108 28.94 -21.39 -11.04
N PHE A 109 28.46 -20.14 -11.06
CA PHE A 109 27.17 -19.83 -11.68
C PHE A 109 27.29 -19.77 -13.20
N GLU A 110 26.47 -20.57 -13.88
CA GLU A 110 26.34 -20.55 -15.33
C GLU A 110 25.13 -19.70 -15.74
N LEU A 111 25.33 -18.83 -16.72
CA LEU A 111 24.28 -17.98 -17.28
C LEU A 111 23.21 -18.85 -17.96
N LYS A 112 21.93 -18.57 -17.66
CA LYS A 112 20.80 -19.32 -18.24
C LYS A 112 19.79 -18.37 -18.87
N ALA A 113 19.37 -18.70 -20.08
CA ALA A 113 18.25 -18.07 -20.76
C ALA A 113 17.09 -19.05 -20.84
N PHE A 114 15.96 -18.68 -20.23
CA PHE A 114 14.73 -19.45 -20.29
C PHE A 114 13.76 -18.83 -21.29
N LEU A 115 13.02 -19.69 -21.99
CA LEU A 115 11.92 -19.29 -22.87
C LEU A 115 10.72 -18.85 -22.05
N ASN A 116 9.97 -17.86 -22.55
CA ASN A 116 8.71 -17.44 -21.93
C ASN A 116 7.65 -18.54 -22.03
N TYR A 117 6.74 -18.57 -21.06
CA TYR A 117 5.55 -19.42 -21.14
C TYR A 117 4.62 -18.95 -22.26
N LYS A 118 3.80 -19.88 -22.76
CA LYS A 118 2.74 -19.54 -23.73
C LYS A 118 1.67 -18.73 -23.01
N LEU A 119 1.44 -17.51 -23.47
CA LEU A 119 0.42 -16.63 -22.94
C LEU A 119 -0.85 -16.72 -23.78
N THR A 120 -1.99 -16.62 -23.12
CA THR A 120 -3.29 -16.45 -23.78
C THR A 120 -3.40 -15.04 -24.41
N PRO A 121 -4.32 -14.82 -25.37
CA PRO A 121 -4.48 -13.48 -25.98
C PRO A 121 -4.77 -12.37 -24.96
N LYS A 122 -5.54 -12.69 -23.91
CA LYS A 122 -5.83 -11.75 -22.81
C LYS A 122 -4.58 -11.41 -22.00
N GLU A 123 -3.76 -12.41 -21.67
CA GLU A 123 -2.50 -12.19 -20.95
C GLU A 123 -1.48 -11.42 -21.79
N MET A 124 -1.45 -11.63 -23.11
CA MET A 124 -0.60 -10.82 -23.99
C MET A 124 -0.98 -9.34 -23.97
N GLU A 125 -2.28 -9.03 -24.03
CA GLU A 125 -2.74 -7.64 -23.96
C GLU A 125 -2.37 -6.98 -22.61
N GLU A 126 -2.52 -7.72 -21.51
CA GLU A 126 -2.10 -7.23 -20.20
C GLU A 126 -0.58 -7.13 -20.06
N LEU A 127 0.18 -8.00 -20.72
CA LEU A 127 1.65 -7.91 -20.78
C LEU A 127 2.07 -6.62 -21.48
N ASP A 128 1.47 -6.29 -22.62
CA ASP A 128 1.78 -5.06 -23.35
C ASP A 128 1.45 -3.81 -22.51
N LYS A 129 0.30 -3.81 -21.82
CA LYS A 129 -0.06 -2.74 -20.86
C LYS A 129 0.95 -2.64 -19.73
N PHE A 130 1.37 -3.77 -19.16
CA PHE A 130 2.36 -3.82 -18.10
C PHE A 130 3.71 -3.27 -18.57
N LEU A 131 4.18 -3.70 -19.75
CA LEU A 131 5.44 -3.25 -20.33
C LEU A 131 5.42 -1.74 -20.58
N ASN A 132 4.40 -1.22 -21.26
CA ASN A 132 4.28 0.20 -21.57
C ASN A 132 4.29 1.06 -20.30
N LYS A 133 3.51 0.67 -19.29
CA LYS A 133 3.42 1.39 -18.00
C LYS A 133 4.75 1.41 -17.25
N ASN A 134 5.50 0.30 -17.25
CA ASN A 134 6.76 0.22 -16.52
C ASN A 134 7.93 0.85 -17.30
N LEU A 135 7.89 0.84 -18.63
CA LEU A 135 8.83 1.57 -19.48
C LEU A 135 8.65 3.08 -19.33
N GLU A 136 7.42 3.58 -19.32
CA GLU A 136 7.11 5.01 -19.09
C GLU A 136 7.64 5.49 -17.73
N LYS A 137 7.45 4.67 -16.69
CA LYS A 137 8.00 4.92 -15.35
C LYS A 137 9.51 4.74 -15.24
N LYS A 138 10.16 4.20 -16.28
CA LYS A 138 11.57 3.79 -16.30
C LYS A 138 11.90 2.73 -15.24
N TYR A 139 10.91 1.93 -14.82
CA TYR A 139 11.07 0.82 -13.88
C TYR A 139 11.81 -0.36 -14.50
N ILE A 140 11.61 -0.53 -15.81
CA ILE A 140 12.31 -1.51 -16.64
C ILE A 140 12.89 -0.78 -17.86
N GLN A 141 13.87 -1.40 -18.51
CA GLN A 141 14.44 -0.92 -19.76
C GLN A 141 14.83 -2.11 -20.65
N PRO A 142 14.82 -1.95 -21.98
CA PRO A 142 15.34 -2.96 -22.89
C PRO A 142 16.81 -3.28 -22.57
N SER A 143 17.15 -4.56 -22.51
CA SER A 143 18.53 -5.01 -22.26
C SER A 143 18.92 -6.13 -23.23
N LYS A 144 20.22 -6.29 -23.45
CA LYS A 144 20.80 -7.40 -24.23
C LYS A 144 21.47 -8.40 -23.29
N SER A 145 20.74 -8.83 -22.26
CA SER A 145 21.25 -9.76 -21.26
C SER A 145 21.37 -11.18 -21.84
N PRO A 146 22.47 -11.91 -21.57
CA PRO A 146 22.56 -13.34 -21.86
C PRO A 146 21.67 -14.20 -20.93
N MET A 147 21.15 -13.60 -19.85
CA MET A 147 20.22 -14.22 -18.90
C MET A 147 18.80 -13.73 -19.14
N ALA A 148 17.85 -14.66 -19.11
CA ALA A 148 16.43 -14.36 -19.21
C ALA A 148 15.63 -15.32 -18.33
N SER A 149 14.60 -14.80 -17.65
CA SER A 149 13.65 -15.58 -16.85
C SER A 149 12.26 -15.45 -17.46
N PRO A 150 11.42 -16.50 -17.37
CA PRO A 150 10.10 -16.46 -17.97
C PRO A 150 9.17 -15.53 -17.19
N PHE A 151 8.20 -14.95 -17.88
CA PHE A 151 7.12 -14.14 -17.31
C PHE A 151 5.81 -14.93 -17.26
N PHE A 152 5.00 -14.74 -16.22
CA PHE A 152 3.66 -15.32 -16.08
C PHE A 152 2.76 -14.43 -15.21
N PHE A 153 1.45 -14.57 -15.36
CA PHE A 153 0.46 -13.89 -14.52
C PHE A 153 -0.05 -14.81 -13.41
N VAL A 154 -0.46 -14.19 -12.30
CA VAL A 154 -1.15 -14.86 -11.20
C VAL A 154 -2.47 -14.13 -10.98
N GLU A 155 -3.58 -14.84 -11.11
CA GLU A 155 -4.89 -14.28 -10.86
C GLU A 155 -5.02 -13.83 -9.41
N LYS A 156 -5.36 -12.56 -9.22
CA LYS A 156 -5.69 -12.02 -7.89
C LYS A 156 -7.15 -12.30 -7.56
N LYS A 157 -7.50 -12.24 -6.28
CA LYS A 157 -8.87 -12.44 -5.76
C LYS A 157 -9.92 -11.59 -6.50
N ASP A 158 -9.55 -10.39 -6.92
CA ASP A 158 -10.44 -9.47 -7.66
C ASP A 158 -10.62 -9.84 -9.14
N ARG A 159 -10.19 -11.04 -9.55
CA ARG A 159 -10.19 -11.56 -10.93
C ARG A 159 -9.44 -10.68 -11.94
N LYS A 160 -8.53 -9.84 -11.44
CA LYS A 160 -7.61 -9.03 -12.24
C LYS A 160 -6.29 -9.76 -12.44
N LEU A 161 -5.77 -9.67 -13.66
CA LEU A 161 -4.41 -10.04 -14.02
C LEU A 161 -3.46 -8.86 -13.76
#